data_AF-A0A914VQ16-F1
#
_entry.id   AF-A0A914VQ16-F1
#
_cell.length_a   1.000
_cell.length_b   1.000
_cell.length_c   1.000
_cell.angle_alpha   90.00
_cell.angle_beta   90.00
_cell.angle_gamma   90.00
#
_symmetry.space_group_name_H-M   'P 1'
#
loop_
_entity.id
_entity.type
_entity.pdbx_description
1 polymer ?
#
loop_
_entity_poly.entity_id
_entity_poly.type
_entity_poly.pdbx_seq_one_letter_code
_entity_poly.pdbx_strand_id
1 'polypeptide(L)'
;MDYNASDLKEYHCNLSEYELVQYHSSIQSNSNAIERLKKARIYLRLIGLAANLLLLTVSIVGLRLKLLYPKRYVFVTSKTIADTLACLSIAIIVWVRQYADVPDFLLGSSIVVITISVYSASVCNCALAVITFVAISKPFFYKSHITLRRCFYVVACAWCFATLIGTTTTVFGVATYVPKRMDSCPLACQQGLKITGIIYYIE
;
A
#
# COMPACT_ATOMS: atom_id res chain seq x y z
N MET A 1 0.06 5.72 46.99
CA MET A 1 -1.37 5.96 46.72
C MET A 1 -1.82 4.82 45.84
N ASP A 2 -2.26 3.75 46.50
CA ASP A 2 -2.69 2.52 45.84
C ASP A 2 -4.15 2.67 45.43
N TYR A 3 -4.40 2.67 44.12
CA TYR A 3 -5.75 2.66 43.59
C TYR A 3 -6.32 1.24 43.72
N ASN A 4 -7.30 1.10 44.62
CA ASN A 4 -7.99 -0.15 44.88
C ASN A 4 -8.86 -0.53 43.67
N ALA A 5 -8.69 -1.76 43.16
CA ALA A 5 -9.43 -2.29 42.01
C ALA A 5 -10.95 -2.45 42.25
N SER A 6 -11.43 -2.19 43.47
CA SER A 6 -12.85 -2.18 43.84
C SER A 6 -13.60 -0.93 43.35
N ASP A 7 -12.93 0.22 43.26
CA ASP A 7 -13.59 1.49 42.89
C ASP A 7 -13.88 1.59 41.38
N LEU A 8 -13.20 0.79 40.56
CA LEU A 8 -13.45 0.69 39.12
C LEU A 8 -14.65 -0.22 38.78
N LYS A 9 -15.11 -1.07 39.70
CA LYS A 9 -16.32 -1.89 39.48
C LYS A 9 -17.61 -1.12 39.77
N GLU A 10 -17.57 -0.13 40.65
CA GLU A 10 -18.77 0.62 41.05
C GLU A 10 -19.14 1.73 40.05
N TYR A 11 -18.19 2.22 39.25
CA TYR A 11 -18.48 3.14 38.14
C TYR A 11 -19.16 2.48 36.93
N HIS A 12 -19.23 1.15 36.87
CA HIS A 12 -19.86 0.43 35.75
C HIS A 12 -21.35 0.09 36.00
N CYS A 13 -21.91 0.39 37.17
CA CYS A 13 -23.24 -0.07 37.57
C CYS A 13 -24.26 1.06 37.81
N ASN A 14 -24.11 2.20 37.15
CA ASN A 14 -25.10 3.30 37.15
C ASN A 14 -25.22 4.01 35.79
N LEU A 15 -24.80 3.36 34.69
CA LEU A 15 -25.26 3.82 33.38
C LEU A 15 -26.73 3.43 33.25
N SER A 16 -27.59 4.43 33.04
CA SER A 16 -29.01 4.19 32.76
C SER A 16 -29.14 3.24 31.56
N GLU A 17 -30.11 2.32 31.56
CA GLU A 17 -30.33 1.37 30.44
C GLU A 17 -30.38 2.09 29.08
N TYR A 18 -30.82 3.35 29.07
CA TYR A 18 -30.84 4.23 27.90
C TYR A 18 -29.44 4.56 27.35
N GLU A 19 -28.47 4.88 28.20
CA GLU A 19 -27.09 5.17 27.78
C GLU A 19 -26.40 3.91 27.26
N LEU A 20 -26.72 2.74 27.80
CA LEU A 20 -26.18 1.46 27.34
C LEU A 20 -26.72 1.07 25.96
N VAL A 21 -28.01 1.32 25.69
CA VAL A 21 -28.63 1.13 24.37
C VAL A 21 -28.08 2.12 23.34
N GLN A 22 -27.85 3.37 23.73
CA GLN A 22 -27.27 4.39 22.86
C GLN A 22 -25.80 4.09 22.54
N TYR A 23 -25.04 3.57 23.51
CA TYR A 23 -23.66 3.09 23.30
C TYR A 23 -23.63 1.87 22.36
N HIS A 24 -24.47 0.86 22.58
CA HIS A 24 -24.54 -0.32 21.71
C HIS A 24 -24.95 0.02 20.27
N SER A 25 -25.94 0.89 20.09
CA SER A 25 -26.36 1.35 18.76
C SER A 25 -25.27 2.15 18.04
N SER A 26 -24.49 2.97 18.76
CA SER A 26 -23.34 3.68 18.20
C SER A 26 -22.20 2.73 17.77
N ILE A 27 -21.91 1.68 18.54
CA ILE A 27 -20.93 0.64 18.19
C ILE A 27 -21.42 -0.18 17.00
N GLN A 28 -22.69 -0.56 16.96
CA GLN A 28 -23.29 -1.31 15.86
C GLN A 28 -23.23 -0.50 14.55
N SER A 29 -23.55 0.80 14.62
CA SER A 29 -23.47 1.72 13.49
C SER A 29 -22.03 1.86 12.97
N ASN A 30 -21.05 2.01 13.87
CA ASN A 30 -19.63 2.09 13.53
C ASN A 30 -19.11 0.77 12.94
N SER A 31 -19.53 -0.39 13.45
CA SER A 31 -19.16 -1.71 12.92
C SER A 31 -19.61 -1.88 11.46
N ASN A 32 -20.87 -1.52 11.17
CA ASN A 32 -21.42 -1.57 9.82
C ASN A 32 -20.70 -0.61 8.86
N ALA A 33 -20.32 0.58 9.32
CA ALA A 33 -19.55 1.54 8.53
C ALA A 33 -18.14 1.01 8.20
N ILE A 34 -17.45 0.42 9.18
CA ILE A 34 -16.12 -0.18 8.99
C ILE A 34 -16.19 -1.34 7.98
N GLU A 35 -17.22 -2.17 8.05
CA GLU A 35 -17.39 -3.27 7.09
C GLU A 35 -17.60 -2.76 5.65
N ARG A 36 -18.42 -1.72 5.48
CA ARG A 36 -18.60 -1.07 4.17
C ARG A 36 -17.29 -0.49 3.63
N LEU A 37 -16.50 0.16 4.48
CA LEU A 37 -15.19 0.70 4.10
C LEU A 37 -14.18 -0.39 3.72
N LYS A 38 -14.20 -1.55 4.41
CA LYS A 38 -13.37 -2.71 4.04
C LYS A 38 -13.75 -3.24 2.65
N LYS A 39 -15.05 -3.42 2.39
CA LYS A 39 -15.55 -3.87 1.08
C LYS A 39 -15.22 -2.87 -0.03
N ALA A 40 -15.46 -1.57 0.20
CA ALA A 40 -15.14 -0.51 -0.76
C ALA A 40 -13.64 -0.49 -1.13
N ARG A 41 -12.75 -0.65 -0.14
CA ARG A 41 -11.31 -0.76 -0.39
C ARG A 41 -10.96 -1.94 -1.30
N ILE A 42 -11.58 -3.10 -1.10
CA ILE A 42 -11.34 -4.28 -1.96
C ILE A 42 -11.81 -4.00 -3.39
N TYR A 43 -13.02 -3.47 -3.58
CA TYR A 43 -13.53 -3.14 -4.92
C TYR A 43 -12.66 -2.13 -5.65
N LEU A 44 -12.22 -1.06 -4.97
CA LEU A 44 -11.33 -0.05 -5.54
C LEU A 44 -10.02 -0.68 -6.04
N ARG A 45 -9.46 -1.66 -5.31
CA ARG A 45 -8.23 -2.35 -5.70
C ARG A 45 -8.43 -3.28 -6.89
N LEU A 46 -9.57 -3.97 -6.97
CA LEU A 46 -9.92 -4.81 -8.14
C LEU A 46 -10.11 -3.97 -9.40
N ILE A 47 -10.82 -2.85 -9.28
CA ILE A 47 -10.99 -1.88 -10.39
C ILE A 47 -9.63 -1.33 -10.81
N GLY A 48 -8.78 -0.95 -9.85
CA GLY A 48 -7.42 -0.48 -10.10
C GLY A 48 -6.56 -1.53 -10.81
N LEU A 49 -6.64 -2.80 -10.41
CA LEU A 49 -5.93 -3.90 -11.07
C LEU A 49 -6.40 -4.07 -12.52
N ALA A 50 -7.71 -4.11 -12.76
CA ALA A 50 -8.27 -4.22 -14.10
C ALA A 50 -7.86 -3.04 -15.00
N ALA A 51 -7.94 -1.81 -14.48
CA ALA A 51 -7.51 -0.61 -15.19
C ALA A 51 -6.01 -0.63 -15.51
N ASN A 52 -5.16 -1.07 -14.58
CA ASN A 52 -3.72 -1.19 -14.81
C ASN A 52 -3.39 -2.27 -15.84
N LEU A 53 -4.07 -3.43 -15.82
CA LEU A 53 -3.89 -4.47 -16.83
C LEU A 53 -4.32 -4.00 -18.23
N LEU A 54 -5.43 -3.27 -18.32
CA LEU A 54 -5.87 -2.63 -19.56
C LEU A 54 -4.80 -1.64 -20.06
N LEU A 55 -4.33 -0.74 -19.20
CA LEU A 55 -3.33 0.26 -19.53
C LEU A 55 -2.00 -0.37 -19.98
N LEU A 56 -1.59 -1.46 -19.32
CA LEU A 56 -0.40 -2.22 -19.68
C LEU A 56 -0.57 -2.84 -21.08
N THR A 57 -1.72 -3.46 -21.34
CA THR A 57 -2.04 -4.06 -22.64
C THR A 57 -2.03 -3.02 -23.75
N VAL A 58 -2.71 -1.89 -23.55
CA VAL A 58 -2.74 -0.76 -24.50
C VAL A 58 -1.34 -0.21 -24.75
N SER A 59 -0.54 -0.06 -23.68
CA SER A 59 0.84 0.44 -23.80
C SER A 59 1.73 -0.52 -24.60
N ILE A 60 1.66 -1.82 -24.33
CA ILE A 60 2.43 -2.84 -25.05
C ILE A 60 2.00 -2.91 -26.52
N VAL A 61 0.70 -2.97 -26.80
CA VAL A 61 0.16 -3.05 -28.16
C VAL A 61 0.51 -1.78 -28.94
N GLY A 62 0.29 -0.60 -28.36
CA GLY A 62 0.58 0.66 -29.03
C GLY A 62 2.09 0.90 -29.27
N LEU A 63 2.96 0.40 -28.39
CA LEU A 63 4.41 0.38 -28.63
C LEU A 63 4.78 -0.58 -29.77
N ARG A 64 4.20 -1.78 -29.83
CA ARG A 64 4.44 -2.74 -30.92
C ARG A 64 3.98 -2.20 -32.27
N LEU A 65 2.82 -1.54 -32.31
CA LEU A 65 2.27 -0.92 -33.52
C LEU A 65 2.94 0.42 -33.87
N LYS A 66 3.92 0.89 -33.09
CA LYS A 66 4.60 2.19 -33.26
C LYS A 66 3.64 3.40 -33.27
N LEU A 67 2.46 3.26 -32.69
CA LEU A 67 1.45 4.32 -32.59
C LEU A 67 1.76 5.30 -31.46
N LEU A 68 2.64 4.92 -30.54
CA LEU A 68 2.92 5.63 -29.31
C LEU A 68 4.35 6.15 -29.26
N TYR A 69 4.54 7.33 -28.64
CA TYR A 69 5.87 7.90 -28.41
C TYR A 69 6.65 7.08 -27.38
N PRO A 70 7.70 6.34 -27.79
CA PRO A 70 8.29 5.30 -26.96
C PRO A 70 8.94 5.88 -25.69
N LYS A 71 9.48 7.11 -25.76
CA LYS A 71 10.19 7.76 -24.63
C LYS A 71 9.30 7.98 -23.40
N ARG A 72 8.03 8.38 -23.58
CA ARG A 72 7.08 8.62 -22.48
C ARG A 72 6.48 7.31 -21.97
N TYR A 73 6.13 6.44 -22.91
CA TYR A 73 5.48 5.17 -22.59
C TYR A 73 6.40 4.19 -21.85
N VAL A 74 7.72 4.35 -21.90
CA VAL A 74 8.64 3.60 -21.02
C VAL A 74 8.35 3.86 -19.53
N PHE A 75 8.15 5.11 -19.13
CA PHE A 75 7.82 5.46 -17.73
C PHE A 75 6.41 5.03 -17.36
N VAL A 76 5.44 5.23 -18.26
CA VAL A 76 4.05 4.78 -18.05
C VAL A 76 4.02 3.26 -17.86
N THR A 77 4.67 2.50 -18.74
CA THR A 77 4.71 1.03 -18.64
C THR A 77 5.38 0.59 -17.34
N SER A 78 6.53 1.19 -16.98
CA SER A 78 7.22 0.87 -15.71
C SER A 78 6.34 1.15 -14.49
N LYS A 79 5.65 2.30 -14.48
CA LYS A 79 4.70 2.67 -13.43
C LYS A 79 3.55 1.66 -13.37
N THR A 80 2.94 1.32 -14.50
CA THR A 80 1.83 0.37 -14.55
C THR A 80 2.26 -1.00 -14.05
N ILE A 81 3.47 -1.47 -14.38
CA ILE A 81 4.02 -2.71 -13.84
C ILE A 81 4.12 -2.63 -12.31
N ALA A 82 4.66 -1.53 -11.77
CA ALA A 82 4.75 -1.32 -10.32
C ALA A 82 3.37 -1.32 -9.65
N ASP A 83 2.40 -0.58 -10.19
CA ASP A 83 1.04 -0.50 -9.67
C ASP A 83 0.32 -1.86 -9.75
N THR A 84 0.52 -2.64 -10.82
CA THR A 84 0.01 -4.01 -10.95
C THR A 84 0.61 -4.95 -9.90
N LEU A 85 1.93 -4.90 -9.68
CA LEU A 85 2.60 -5.73 -8.66
C LEU A 85 2.10 -5.40 -7.25
N ALA A 86 1.87 -4.13 -6.93
CA ALA A 86 1.29 -3.72 -5.65
C ALA A 86 -0.13 -4.27 -5.48
N CYS A 87 -0.98 -4.10 -6.50
CA CYS A 87 -2.34 -4.62 -6.48
C CYS A 87 -2.40 -6.15 -6.30
N LEU A 88 -1.53 -6.89 -7.00
CA LEU A 88 -1.43 -8.35 -6.85
C LEU A 88 -0.98 -8.76 -5.44
N SER A 89 0.03 -8.09 -4.88
CA SER A 89 0.52 -8.36 -3.53
C SER A 89 -0.57 -8.15 -2.48
N ILE A 90 -1.32 -7.06 -2.60
CA ILE A 90 -2.47 -6.78 -1.73
C ILE A 90 -3.57 -7.84 -1.89
N ALA A 91 -3.89 -8.22 -3.14
CA ALA A 91 -4.91 -9.24 -3.40
C ALA A 91 -4.55 -10.58 -2.77
N ILE A 92 -3.27 -10.98 -2.85
CA ILE A 92 -2.76 -12.20 -2.20
C ILE A 92 -2.92 -12.10 -0.67
N ILE A 93 -2.53 -10.99 -0.04
CA ILE A 93 -2.69 -10.80 1.41
C ILE A 93 -4.16 -10.90 1.82
N VAL A 94 -5.06 -10.22 1.10
CA VAL A 94 -6.49 -10.22 1.40
C VAL A 94 -7.09 -11.61 1.25
N TRP A 95 -6.74 -12.33 0.18
CA TRP A 95 -7.21 -13.67 -0.08
C TRP A 95 -6.74 -14.65 1.00
N VAL A 96 -5.43 -14.70 1.27
CA VAL A 96 -4.89 -15.62 2.29
C VAL A 96 -5.51 -15.34 3.66
N ARG A 97 -5.63 -14.07 4.07
CA ARG A 97 -6.22 -13.69 5.36
C ARG A 97 -7.70 -14.09 5.52
N GLN A 98 -8.43 -14.31 4.43
CA GLN A 98 -9.83 -14.79 4.50
C GLN A 98 -9.94 -16.28 4.76
N TYR A 99 -8.93 -17.08 4.39
CA TYR A 99 -9.00 -18.54 4.40
C TYR A 99 -8.00 -19.22 5.35
N ALA A 100 -6.92 -18.53 5.73
CA ALA A 100 -5.86 -19.08 6.58
C ALA A 100 -5.08 -17.97 7.32
N ASP A 101 -4.31 -18.37 8.32
CA ASP A 101 -3.28 -17.51 8.89
C ASP A 101 -2.17 -17.26 7.85
N VAL A 102 -1.90 -15.98 7.58
CA VAL A 102 -0.86 -15.58 6.62
C VAL A 102 0.50 -15.85 7.25
N PRO A 103 1.37 -16.68 6.65
CA PRO A 103 2.71 -16.89 7.20
C PRO A 103 3.50 -15.57 7.16
N ASP A 104 4.25 -15.29 8.23
CA ASP A 104 4.99 -14.02 8.41
C ASP A 104 5.93 -13.72 7.23
N PHE A 105 6.51 -14.76 6.62
CA PHE A 105 7.33 -14.63 5.41
C PHE A 105 6.53 -14.06 4.22
N LEU A 106 5.31 -14.56 3.98
CA LEU A 106 4.47 -14.09 2.87
C LEU A 106 4.03 -12.65 3.12
N LEU A 107 3.68 -12.30 4.36
CA LEU A 107 3.34 -10.94 4.74
C LEU A 107 4.54 -9.99 4.53
N GLY A 108 5.72 -10.35 5.04
CA GLY A 108 6.95 -9.58 4.87
C GLY A 108 7.33 -9.39 3.40
N SER A 109 7.30 -10.45 2.60
CA SER A 109 7.59 -10.37 1.16
C SER A 109 6.60 -9.47 0.42
N SER A 110 5.32 -9.51 0.78
CA SER A 110 4.28 -8.70 0.16
C SER A 110 4.43 -7.22 0.51
N ILE A 111 4.81 -6.90 1.75
CA ILE A 111 5.16 -5.54 2.18
C ILE A 111 6.35 -5.00 1.38
N VAL A 112 7.43 -5.78 1.24
CA VAL A 112 8.60 -5.41 0.42
C VAL A 112 8.17 -5.05 -1.01
N VAL A 113 7.37 -5.91 -1.65
CA VAL A 113 6.92 -5.69 -3.03
C VAL A 113 6.08 -4.42 -3.13
N ILE A 114 5.14 -4.20 -2.19
CA ILE A 114 4.33 -2.98 -2.15
C ILE A 114 5.22 -1.74 -1.99
N THR A 115 6.18 -1.76 -1.08
CA THR A 115 7.11 -0.65 -0.85
C THR A 115 7.93 -0.35 -2.11
N ILE A 116 8.54 -1.38 -2.73
CA ILE A 116 9.29 -1.22 -3.99
C ILE A 116 8.40 -0.62 -5.07
N SER A 117 7.16 -1.12 -5.21
CA SER A 117 6.21 -0.61 -6.19
C SER A 117 5.87 0.86 -5.99
N VAL A 118 5.59 1.29 -4.75
CA VAL A 118 5.26 2.68 -4.42
C VAL A 118 6.42 3.62 -4.74
N TYR A 119 7.64 3.26 -4.33
CA TYR A 119 8.82 4.09 -4.61
C TYR A 119 9.14 4.15 -6.09
N SER A 120 9.10 3.00 -6.79
CA SER A 120 9.32 2.95 -8.25
C SER A 120 8.29 3.77 -9.01
N ALA A 121 6.99 3.66 -8.66
CA ALA A 121 5.92 4.43 -9.27
C ALA A 121 6.07 5.95 -9.02
N SER A 122 6.49 6.34 -7.82
CA SER A 122 6.74 7.74 -7.46
C SER A 122 7.88 8.35 -8.27
N VAL A 123 9.01 7.65 -8.37
CA VAL A 123 10.15 8.11 -9.18
C VAL A 123 9.76 8.17 -10.66
N CYS A 124 9.02 7.19 -11.18
CA CYS A 124 8.52 7.21 -12.56
C CYS A 124 7.57 8.40 -12.82
N ASN A 125 6.72 8.76 -11.87
CA ASN A 125 5.84 9.95 -11.95
C ASN A 125 6.66 11.23 -12.03
N CYS A 126 7.65 11.40 -11.15
CA CYS A 126 8.55 12.56 -11.18
C CYS A 126 9.32 12.63 -12.50
N ALA A 127 9.87 11.51 -12.97
CA ALA A 127 10.59 11.45 -14.24
C ALA A 127 9.68 11.80 -15.43
N LEU A 128 8.44 11.31 -15.44
CA LEU A 128 7.45 11.63 -16.48
C LEU A 128 7.08 13.12 -16.48
N ALA A 129 6.91 13.72 -15.30
CA ALA A 129 6.65 15.16 -15.16
C ALA A 129 7.82 15.98 -15.70
N VAL A 130 9.06 15.65 -15.30
CA VAL A 130 10.28 16.31 -15.78
C VAL A 130 10.43 16.19 -17.30
N ILE A 131 10.21 15.00 -17.85
CA ILE A 131 10.30 14.76 -19.30
C ILE A 131 9.23 15.54 -20.06
N THR A 132 8.02 15.60 -19.53
CA THR A 132 6.93 16.36 -20.15
C THR A 132 7.22 17.85 -20.14
N PHE A 133 7.72 18.37 -19.01
CA PHE A 133 8.18 19.75 -18.89
C PHE A 133 9.30 20.07 -19.90
N VAL A 134 10.35 19.24 -19.96
CA VAL A 134 11.46 19.44 -20.92
C VAL A 134 10.98 19.38 -22.37
N ALA A 135 10.04 18.49 -22.69
CA ALA A 135 9.46 18.39 -24.03
C ALA A 135 8.70 19.65 -24.45
N ILE A 136 8.03 20.33 -23.51
CA ILE A 136 7.28 21.57 -23.75
C ILE A 136 8.23 22.76 -23.79
N SER A 137 9.09 22.92 -22.78
CA SER A 137 9.94 24.11 -22.64
C SER A 137 11.15 24.13 -23.57
N LYS A 138 11.70 22.96 -23.95
CA LYS A 138 12.90 22.84 -24.79
C LYS A 138 12.78 21.69 -25.81
N PRO A 139 11.91 21.81 -26.83
CA PRO A 139 11.60 20.72 -27.75
C PRO A 139 12.81 20.25 -28.59
N PHE A 140 13.68 21.17 -29.03
CA PHE A 140 14.89 20.84 -29.79
C PHE A 140 15.91 20.06 -28.94
N PHE A 141 16.05 20.43 -27.67
CA PHE A 141 16.87 19.70 -26.70
C PHE A 141 16.28 18.31 -26.43
N TYR A 142 14.96 18.21 -26.23
CA TYR A 142 14.28 16.93 -26.04
C TYR A 142 14.46 15.96 -27.21
N LYS A 143 14.41 16.47 -28.45
CA LYS A 143 14.61 15.65 -29.65
C LYS A 143 16.05 15.13 -29.77
N SER A 144 17.04 15.97 -29.47
CA SER A 144 18.47 15.67 -29.66
C SER A 144 19.11 14.90 -28.50
N HIS A 145 18.76 15.20 -27.25
CA HIS A 145 19.48 14.71 -26.07
C HIS A 145 18.74 13.60 -25.32
N ILE A 146 17.40 13.57 -25.35
CA ILE A 146 16.64 12.54 -24.64
C ILE A 146 16.46 11.35 -25.56
N THR A 147 17.26 10.30 -25.36
CA THR A 147 17.18 9.07 -26.13
C THR A 147 16.40 8.00 -25.36
N LEU A 148 15.83 7.03 -26.09
CA LEU A 148 15.09 5.92 -25.46
C LEU A 148 15.98 5.11 -24.51
N ARG A 149 17.26 4.90 -24.86
CA ARG A 149 18.25 4.22 -24.01
C ARG A 149 18.43 4.93 -22.67
N ARG A 150 18.51 6.27 -22.68
CA ARG A 150 18.61 7.07 -21.45
C ARG A 150 17.35 6.94 -20.59
N CYS A 151 16.17 6.89 -21.19
CA CYS A 151 14.93 6.62 -20.45
C CYS A 151 14.96 5.26 -19.75
N PHE A 152 15.45 4.21 -20.41
CA PHE A 152 15.62 2.89 -19.79
C PHE A 152 16.62 2.90 -18.63
N TYR A 153 17.73 3.65 -18.74
CA TYR A 153 18.66 3.81 -17.60
C TYR A 153 17.99 4.49 -16.41
N VAL A 154 17.19 5.54 -16.63
CA VAL A 154 16.46 6.20 -15.54
C VAL A 154 15.48 5.23 -14.88
N VAL A 155 14.74 4.45 -15.65
CA VAL A 155 13.84 3.42 -15.11
C VAL A 155 14.63 2.37 -14.31
N ALA A 156 15.73 1.85 -14.86
CA ALA A 156 16.56 0.88 -14.15
C ALA A 156 17.08 1.43 -12.82
N CYS A 157 17.59 2.66 -12.81
CA CYS A 157 18.03 3.33 -11.58
C CYS A 157 16.88 3.51 -10.58
N ALA A 158 15.67 3.85 -11.05
CA ALA A 158 14.48 3.99 -10.22
C ALA A 158 14.14 2.66 -9.51
N TRP A 159 14.18 1.54 -10.24
CA TRP A 159 13.97 0.21 -9.65
C TRP A 159 15.07 -0.17 -8.67
N CYS A 160 16.35 0.05 -9.01
CA CYS A 160 17.46 -0.22 -8.09
C CYS A 160 17.32 0.57 -6.77
N PHE A 161 16.98 1.85 -6.87
CA PHE A 161 16.77 2.71 -5.71
C PHE A 161 15.56 2.26 -4.88
N ALA A 162 14.44 1.93 -5.55
CA ALA A 162 13.25 1.42 -4.89
C ALA A 162 13.51 0.08 -4.18
N THR A 163 14.28 -0.83 -4.78
CA THR A 163 14.69 -2.10 -4.16
C THR A 163 15.58 -1.87 -2.95
N LEU A 164 16.54 -0.94 -3.03
CA LEU A 164 17.41 -0.61 -1.90
C LEU A 164 16.60 -0.08 -0.71
N ILE A 165 15.64 0.83 -0.96
CA ILE A 165 14.76 1.35 0.09
C ILE A 165 13.81 0.26 0.61
N GLY A 166 13.15 -0.49 -0.28
CA GLY A 166 12.17 -1.50 0.14
C GLY A 166 12.79 -2.61 1.00
N THR A 167 13.99 -3.06 0.63
CA THR A 167 14.72 -4.08 1.41
C THR A 167 15.19 -3.55 2.76
N THR A 168 15.81 -2.36 2.80
CA THR A 168 16.26 -1.75 4.06
C THR A 168 15.09 -1.49 5.02
N THR A 169 13.99 -0.90 4.51
CA THR A 169 12.80 -0.61 5.32
C THR A 169 12.22 -1.89 5.94
N THR A 170 12.19 -2.99 5.20
CA THR A 170 11.66 -4.27 5.72
C THR A 170 12.60 -4.89 6.74
N VAL A 171 13.92 -4.87 6.51
CA VAL A 171 14.90 -5.41 7.47
C VAL A 171 14.82 -4.67 8.81
N PHE A 172 14.74 -3.33 8.78
CA PHE A 172 14.58 -2.53 10.00
C PHE A 172 13.17 -2.65 10.61
N GLY A 173 12.13 -2.78 9.78
CA GLY A 173 10.75 -3.01 10.22
C GLY A 173 10.60 -4.33 10.98
N VAL A 174 11.16 -5.43 10.47
CA VAL A 174 11.14 -6.74 11.14
C VAL A 174 11.99 -6.73 12.41
N ALA A 175 13.15 -6.06 12.39
CA ALA A 175 14.01 -5.94 13.58
C ALA A 175 13.35 -5.17 14.73
N THR A 176 12.43 -4.24 14.43
CA THR A 176 11.70 -3.45 15.44
C THR A 176 10.38 -4.08 15.86
N TYR A 177 9.85 -5.05 15.11
CA TYR A 177 8.56 -5.71 15.35
C TYR A 177 8.59 -6.93 16.28
N VAL A 178 9.67 -7.14 17.02
CA VAL A 178 9.75 -8.22 18.02
C VAL A 178 9.54 -7.66 19.44
N PRO A 179 8.29 -7.48 19.93
CA PRO A 179 8.07 -7.59 21.35
C PRO A 179 8.21 -9.08 21.70
N LYS A 180 9.41 -9.49 22.11
CA LYS A 180 9.62 -10.76 22.82
C LYS A 180 8.68 -10.74 24.04
N ARG A 181 7.66 -11.61 24.04
CA ARG A 181 6.82 -12.01 25.18
C ARG A 181 6.34 -10.85 26.08
N MET A 182 5.13 -10.37 25.82
CA MET A 182 4.25 -9.88 26.90
C MET A 182 3.17 -10.95 27.12
N ASP A 183 3.53 -11.99 27.88
CA ASP A 183 2.68 -13.15 28.20
C ASP A 183 1.54 -12.81 29.19
N SER A 184 1.09 -11.56 29.28
CA SER A 184 0.15 -11.14 30.36
C SER A 184 -0.90 -10.10 29.95
N CYS A 185 -1.10 -9.83 28.66
CA CYS A 185 -2.16 -8.90 28.23
C CYS A 185 -3.26 -9.64 27.44
N PRO A 186 -4.55 -9.47 27.78
CA PRO A 186 -5.64 -10.17 27.11
C PRO A 186 -5.68 -9.87 25.60
N LEU A 187 -6.02 -10.90 24.80
CA LEU A 187 -5.98 -10.96 23.33
C LEU A 187 -6.54 -9.73 22.59
N ALA A 188 -7.46 -8.98 23.20
CA ALA A 188 -8.06 -7.77 22.63
C ALA A 188 -7.05 -6.62 22.41
N CYS A 189 -6.00 -6.51 23.24
CA CYS A 189 -5.00 -5.45 23.10
C CYS A 189 -3.93 -5.76 22.04
N GLN A 190 -3.60 -7.04 21.81
CA GLN A 190 -2.59 -7.44 20.83
C GLN A 190 -3.06 -7.32 19.37
N GLN A 191 -4.35 -7.57 19.11
CA GLN A 191 -4.90 -7.44 17.76
C GLN A 191 -4.93 -5.98 17.29
N GLY A 192 -5.12 -5.03 18.22
CA GLY A 192 -5.07 -3.59 17.93
C GLY A 192 -3.70 -3.16 17.37
N LEU A 193 -2.62 -3.53 18.06
CA LEU A 193 -1.24 -3.11 17.71
C LEU A 193 -0.71 -3.75 16.41
N LYS A 194 -1.03 -5.03 16.15
CA LYS A 194 -0.67 -5.70 14.89
C LYS A 194 -1.35 -5.04 13.68
N ILE A 195 -2.57 -4.54 13.86
CA ILE A 195 -3.32 -3.85 12.81
C ILE A 195 -2.84 -2.41 12.65
N THR A 196 -2.46 -1.71 13.73
CA THR A 196 -2.03 -0.31 13.63
C THR A 196 -0.70 -0.15 12.90
N GLY A 197 0.32 -0.96 13.16
CA GLY A 197 1.59 -0.76 12.47
C GLY A 197 1.63 -1.30 11.02
N ILE A 198 0.69 -2.17 10.61
CA ILE A 198 0.48 -2.47 9.18
C ILE A 198 -0.28 -1.32 8.48
N ILE A 199 -1.20 -0.65 9.18
CA ILE A 199 -1.90 0.53 8.64
C ILE A 199 -0.95 1.73 8.51
N TYR A 200 -0.07 1.96 9.48
CA TYR A 200 0.97 2.99 9.42
C TYR A 200 2.03 2.76 8.31
N TYR A 201 2.09 1.56 7.74
CA TYR A 201 2.99 1.22 6.62
C TYR A 201 2.30 1.29 5.25
N ILE A 202 0.98 1.46 5.20
CA ILE A 202 0.16 1.44 3.97
C ILE A 202 -0.53 2.79 3.70
N GLU A 203 -0.58 3.69 4.69
CA GLU A 203 -0.86 5.13 4.50
C GLU A 203 0.45 5.91 4.26
#